data_AF-A0A4U0WAV4-F1
#
_entry.id   AF-A0A4U0WAV4-F1
#
_cell.length_a   1.000
_cell.length_b   1.000
_cell.length_c   1.000
_cell.angle_alpha   90.00
_cell.angle_beta   90.00
_cell.angle_gamma   90.00
#
_symmetry.space_group_name_H-M   'P 1'
#
loop_
_entity.id
_entity.type
_entity.pdbx_description
1 polymer ?
#
loop_
_entity_poly.entity_id
_entity_poly.type
_entity_poly.pdbx_seq_one_letter_code
_entity_poly.pdbx_strand_id
1 'polypeptide(L)'
;MPFPFSTFTSLLESLEKVEHRDPPLLPAPKADALKAETERWFRSHRHAINGLDVRAATALLSSMLPERRTDRVYGMQATSLCRILCRTLGLSASRAGDLQAYKQPNRGDLGKCLERVLKSGGPPAKPAVTLEEVDGMLEALAGQCRFSDRSIPVRFPPSSSEGRDKFLGDVFKRATPEE
;
A
#
# COMPACT_ATOMS: atom_id res chain seq x y z
N MET A 1 -12.15 -9.46 -13.83
CA MET A 1 -12.64 -9.27 -12.45
C MET A 1 -11.59 -8.48 -11.71
N PRO A 2 -11.96 -7.44 -10.93
CA PRO A 2 -10.96 -6.67 -10.20
C PRO A 2 -10.26 -7.56 -9.17
N PHE A 3 -8.94 -7.44 -9.04
CA PHE A 3 -8.17 -8.24 -8.10
C PHE A 3 -8.20 -7.58 -6.71
N PRO A 4 -8.74 -8.21 -5.66
CA PRO A 4 -8.80 -7.59 -4.33
C PRO A 4 -7.40 -7.31 -3.78
N PHE A 5 -7.18 -6.10 -3.23
CA PHE A 5 -5.86 -5.72 -2.72
C PHE A 5 -5.45 -6.58 -1.51
N SER A 6 -6.40 -6.89 -0.63
CA SER A 6 -6.29 -7.88 0.46
C SER A 6 -5.68 -9.22 0.04
N THR A 7 -5.91 -9.66 -1.18
CA THR A 7 -5.32 -10.91 -1.68
C THR A 7 -3.80 -10.78 -1.76
N PHE A 8 -3.29 -9.64 -2.21
CA PHE A 8 -1.85 -9.35 -2.22
C PHE A 8 -1.30 -9.06 -0.82
N THR A 9 -1.97 -8.26 -0.01
CA THR A 9 -1.46 -7.93 1.33
C THR A 9 -1.42 -9.13 2.27
N SER A 10 -2.30 -10.13 2.08
CA SER A 10 -2.23 -11.41 2.80
C SER A 10 -0.91 -12.19 2.55
N LEU A 11 -0.30 -12.04 1.37
CA LEU A 11 1.03 -12.59 1.10
C LEU A 11 2.06 -11.84 1.95
N LEU A 12 2.06 -10.51 1.89
CA LEU A 12 3.02 -9.68 2.63
C LEU A 12 2.93 -9.95 4.14
N GLU A 13 1.72 -10.04 4.69
CA GLU A 13 1.51 -10.35 6.10
C GLU A 13 2.01 -11.75 6.47
N SER A 14 1.84 -12.74 5.58
CA SER A 14 2.35 -14.10 5.80
C SER A 14 3.88 -14.14 5.77
N LEU A 15 4.51 -13.38 4.86
CA LEU A 15 5.96 -13.26 4.79
C LEU A 15 6.53 -12.49 6.01
N GLU A 16 5.87 -11.40 6.43
CA GLU A 16 6.23 -10.62 7.62
C GLU A 16 6.19 -11.50 8.88
N LYS A 17 5.19 -12.38 9.01
CA LYS A 17 5.10 -13.35 10.12
C LYS A 17 6.29 -14.32 10.17
N VAL A 18 6.83 -14.72 9.02
CA VAL A 18 8.06 -15.53 8.97
C VAL A 18 9.29 -14.69 9.32
N GLU A 19 9.35 -13.45 8.82
CA GLU A 19 10.46 -12.52 9.00
C GLU A 19 10.66 -12.12 10.47
N HIS A 20 9.56 -11.84 11.17
CA HIS A 20 9.51 -11.37 12.55
C HIS A 20 9.14 -12.46 13.56
N ARG A 21 9.21 -13.73 13.17
CA ARG A 21 8.95 -14.86 14.08
C ARG A 21 9.88 -14.80 15.29
N ASP A 22 9.33 -15.05 16.47
CA ASP A 22 10.07 -15.20 17.73
C ASP A 22 9.80 -16.60 18.33
N PRO A 23 10.83 -17.45 18.57
CA PRO A 23 12.25 -17.23 18.29
C PRO A 23 12.57 -17.16 16.79
N PRO A 24 13.61 -16.40 16.38
CA PRO A 24 13.98 -16.25 14.98
C PRO A 24 14.44 -17.57 14.37
N LEU A 25 14.07 -17.81 13.12
CA LEU A 25 14.56 -18.94 12.35
C LEU A 25 16.02 -18.73 11.94
N LEU A 26 16.77 -19.83 11.85
CA LEU A 26 18.08 -19.83 11.21
C LEU A 26 17.96 -19.46 9.72
N PRO A 27 19.03 -18.91 9.09
CA PRO A 27 18.95 -18.40 7.73
C PRO A 27 18.41 -19.38 6.68
N ALA A 28 18.84 -20.64 6.69
CA ALA A 28 18.37 -21.63 5.72
C ALA A 28 16.89 -22.02 5.93
N PRO A 29 16.44 -22.45 7.13
CA PRO A 29 15.02 -22.69 7.40
C PRO A 29 14.12 -21.48 7.14
N LYS A 30 14.61 -20.26 7.37
CA LYS A 30 13.88 -19.03 7.07
C LYS A 30 13.67 -18.85 5.56
N ALA A 31 14.71 -19.04 4.75
CA ALA A 31 14.61 -18.98 3.30
C ALA A 31 13.62 -20.03 2.76
N ASP A 32 13.66 -21.25 3.28
CA ASP A 32 12.73 -22.32 2.92
C ASP A 32 11.28 -21.96 3.28
N ALA A 33 11.05 -21.39 4.47
CA ALA A 33 9.73 -20.94 4.89
C ALA A 33 9.18 -19.80 4.01
N LEU A 34 9.99 -18.78 3.72
CA LEU A 34 9.59 -17.67 2.83
C LEU A 34 9.26 -18.17 1.41
N LYS A 35 10.08 -19.10 0.89
CA LYS A 35 9.83 -19.74 -0.41
C LYS A 35 8.53 -20.55 -0.37
N ALA A 36 8.31 -21.37 0.65
CA ALA A 36 7.11 -22.18 0.78
C ALA A 36 5.84 -21.30 0.87
N GLU A 37 5.89 -20.20 1.61
CA GLU A 37 4.78 -19.24 1.69
C GLU A 37 4.47 -18.58 0.35
N THR A 38 5.51 -18.17 -0.37
CA THR A 38 5.39 -17.58 -1.71
C THR A 38 4.77 -18.59 -2.69
N GLU A 39 5.31 -19.81 -2.77
CA GLU A 39 4.78 -20.86 -3.64
C GLU A 39 3.34 -21.24 -3.31
N ARG A 40 3.02 -21.36 -2.01
CA ARG A 40 1.67 -21.63 -1.51
C ARG A 40 0.71 -20.55 -1.97
N TRP A 41 1.07 -19.29 -1.82
CA TRP A 41 0.21 -18.17 -2.24
C TRP A 41 -0.04 -18.18 -3.75
N PHE A 42 1.01 -18.34 -4.58
CA PHE A 42 0.85 -18.40 -6.04
C PHE A 42 0.00 -19.59 -6.47
N ARG A 43 0.16 -20.75 -5.83
CA ARG A 43 -0.64 -21.95 -6.12
C ARG A 43 -2.12 -21.71 -5.81
N SER A 44 -2.43 -21.13 -4.65
CA SER A 44 -3.80 -20.85 -4.21
C SER A 44 -4.50 -19.80 -5.07
N HIS A 45 -3.75 -18.83 -5.62
CA HIS A 45 -4.32 -17.72 -6.41
C HIS A 45 -4.11 -17.87 -7.92
N ARG A 46 -3.58 -19.01 -8.38
CA ARG A 46 -3.21 -19.23 -9.79
C ARG A 46 -4.33 -18.96 -10.77
N HIS A 47 -5.56 -19.41 -10.46
CA HIS A 47 -6.71 -19.19 -11.34
C HIS A 47 -7.05 -17.69 -11.47
N ALA A 48 -7.04 -16.96 -10.36
CA ALA A 48 -7.28 -15.52 -10.36
C ALA A 48 -6.19 -14.77 -11.13
N ILE A 49 -4.92 -15.13 -10.93
CA ILE A 49 -3.77 -14.52 -11.62
C ILE A 49 -3.83 -14.78 -13.13
N ASN A 50 -4.14 -16.01 -13.55
CA ASN A 50 -4.28 -16.34 -14.97
C ASN A 50 -5.44 -15.61 -15.65
N GLY A 51 -6.44 -15.15 -14.88
CA GLY A 51 -7.57 -14.38 -15.38
C GLY A 51 -7.36 -12.87 -15.40
N LEU A 52 -6.17 -12.37 -15.01
CA LEU A 52 -5.88 -10.94 -15.02
C LEU A 52 -5.71 -10.42 -16.45
N ASP A 53 -6.26 -9.23 -16.69
CA ASP A 53 -5.93 -8.47 -17.89
C ASP A 53 -4.54 -7.83 -17.76
N VAL A 54 -4.07 -7.19 -18.84
CA VAL A 54 -2.75 -6.57 -18.88
C VAL A 54 -2.57 -5.52 -17.78
N ARG A 55 -3.62 -4.75 -17.46
CA ARG A 55 -3.56 -3.69 -16.46
C ARG A 55 -3.44 -4.26 -15.06
N ALA A 56 -4.27 -5.24 -14.73
CA ALA A 56 -4.26 -5.89 -13.42
C ALA A 56 -2.99 -6.73 -13.20
N ALA A 57 -2.50 -7.41 -14.23
CA ALA A 57 -1.22 -8.12 -14.18
C ALA A 57 -0.04 -7.15 -13.96
N THR A 58 -0.05 -5.99 -14.64
CA THR A 58 0.96 -4.94 -14.44
C THR A 58 0.91 -4.37 -13.03
N ALA A 59 -0.29 -4.12 -12.48
CA ALA A 59 -0.48 -3.68 -11.11
C ALA A 59 0.11 -4.69 -10.11
N LEU A 60 -0.16 -5.99 -10.30
CA LEU A 60 0.41 -7.05 -9.46
C LEU A 60 1.93 -7.11 -9.50
N LEU A 61 2.53 -7.08 -10.69
CA LEU A 61 3.98 -7.07 -10.82
C LEU A 61 4.59 -5.79 -10.23
N SER A 62 3.93 -4.64 -10.40
CA SER A 62 4.36 -3.37 -9.82
C SER A 62 4.33 -3.37 -8.29
N SER A 63 3.34 -4.05 -7.69
CA SER A 63 3.26 -4.21 -6.24
C SER A 63 4.26 -5.23 -5.69
N MET A 64 4.53 -6.32 -6.42
CA MET A 64 5.50 -7.35 -6.02
C MET A 64 6.95 -6.91 -6.17
N LEU A 65 7.24 -6.08 -7.19
CA LEU A 65 8.58 -5.65 -7.55
C LEU A 65 8.62 -4.12 -7.71
N PRO A 66 8.32 -3.36 -6.65
CA PRO A 66 8.23 -1.90 -6.72
C PRO A 66 9.52 -1.25 -7.21
N GLU A 67 10.68 -1.84 -6.92
CA GLU A 67 11.99 -1.39 -7.38
C GLU A 67 12.18 -1.47 -8.91
N ARG A 68 11.35 -2.26 -9.62
CA ARG A 68 11.36 -2.36 -11.07
C ARG A 68 10.55 -1.27 -11.76
N ARG A 69 9.72 -0.52 -11.02
CA ARG A 69 8.95 0.64 -11.52
C ARG A 69 9.76 1.94 -11.41
N THR A 70 10.94 1.95 -12.02
CA THR A 70 11.86 3.11 -12.00
C THR A 70 11.30 4.35 -12.70
N ASP A 71 10.25 4.17 -13.50
CA ASP A 71 9.52 5.24 -14.19
C ASP A 71 8.61 6.05 -13.26
N ARG A 72 8.24 5.50 -12.10
CA ARG A 72 7.37 6.17 -11.11
C ARG A 72 8.19 6.73 -9.96
N VAL A 73 8.28 8.06 -9.87
CA VAL A 73 8.86 8.75 -8.71
C VAL A 73 7.74 9.47 -7.96
N TYR A 74 7.61 9.23 -6.66
CA TYR A 74 6.52 9.85 -5.88
C TYR A 74 6.88 11.21 -5.29
N GLY A 75 8.17 11.54 -5.21
CA GLY A 75 8.66 12.80 -4.63
C GLY A 75 8.19 13.05 -3.20
N MET A 76 7.90 11.98 -2.46
CA MET A 76 7.23 12.04 -1.17
C MET A 76 8.10 11.43 -0.08
N GLN A 77 8.18 12.12 1.06
CA GLN A 77 8.83 11.64 2.28
C GLN A 77 7.79 11.35 3.36
N ALA A 78 8.19 10.63 4.42
CA ALA A 78 7.31 10.26 5.53
C ALA A 78 6.55 11.46 6.12
N THR A 79 7.20 12.61 6.29
CA THR A 79 6.57 13.82 6.85
C THR A 79 5.50 14.39 5.91
N SER A 80 5.75 14.43 4.60
CA SER A 80 4.75 14.88 3.63
C SER A 80 3.60 13.88 3.49
N LEU A 81 3.89 12.57 3.51
CA LEU A 81 2.88 11.52 3.46
C LEU A 81 1.97 11.59 4.69
N CYS A 82 2.54 11.73 5.89
CA CYS A 82 1.77 11.90 7.13
C CYS A 82 0.81 13.10 7.05
N ARG A 83 1.25 14.25 6.50
CA ARG A 83 0.36 15.41 6.30
C ARG A 83 -0.78 15.11 5.31
N ILE A 84 -0.49 14.42 4.22
CA ILE A 84 -1.50 14.00 3.24
C ILE A 84 -2.51 13.06 3.92
N LEU A 85 -2.04 12.03 4.62
CA LEU A 85 -2.90 11.08 5.34
C LEU A 85 -3.81 11.78 6.36
N CYS A 86 -3.28 12.72 7.16
CA CYS A 86 -4.09 13.49 8.10
C CYS A 86 -5.25 14.24 7.41
N ARG A 87 -4.99 14.90 6.27
CA ARG A 87 -6.01 15.64 5.53
C ARG A 87 -7.01 14.72 4.85
N THR A 88 -6.53 13.70 4.13
CA THR A 88 -7.34 12.79 3.32
C THR A 88 -8.29 11.93 4.17
N LEU A 89 -7.83 11.52 5.35
CA LEU A 89 -8.63 10.74 6.32
C LEU A 89 -9.44 11.61 7.28
N GLY A 90 -9.29 12.95 7.25
CA GLY A 90 -9.99 13.85 8.16
C GLY A 90 -9.70 13.57 9.63
N LEU A 91 -8.43 13.28 9.97
CA LEU A 91 -8.06 12.89 11.32
C LEU A 91 -8.24 14.04 12.31
N SER A 92 -8.85 13.74 13.46
CA SER A 92 -8.87 14.63 14.62
C SER A 92 -7.46 14.88 15.16
N ALA A 93 -7.26 15.93 15.96
CA ALA A 93 -5.95 16.26 16.54
C ALA A 93 -5.33 15.08 17.32
N SER A 94 -6.15 14.31 18.04
CA SER A 94 -5.71 13.12 18.77
C SER A 94 -5.23 12.02 17.80
N ARG A 95 -6.03 11.65 16.80
CA ARG A 95 -5.66 10.60 15.82
C ARG A 95 -4.48 11.03 14.93
N ALA A 96 -4.36 12.32 14.63
CA ALA A 96 -3.19 12.87 13.96
C ALA A 96 -1.93 12.77 14.83
N GLY A 97 -2.07 12.91 16.15
CA GLY A 97 -1.00 12.64 17.12
C GLY A 97 -0.55 11.18 17.09
N ASP A 98 -1.51 10.24 17.07
CA ASP A 98 -1.22 8.80 16.95
C ASP A 98 -0.50 8.46 15.65
N LEU A 99 -0.91 9.07 14.52
CA LEU A 99 -0.22 8.90 13.25
C LEU A 99 1.21 9.43 13.32
N GLN A 100 1.42 10.60 13.95
CA GLN A 100 2.74 11.23 14.09
C GLN A 100 3.67 10.53 15.10
N ALA A 101 3.16 9.57 15.86
CA ALA A 101 3.94 8.80 16.81
C ALA A 101 5.09 8.02 16.15
N TYR A 102 5.10 7.83 14.83
CA TYR A 102 6.22 7.21 14.09
C TYR A 102 7.57 7.93 14.28
N LYS A 103 7.54 9.19 14.73
CA LYS A 103 8.73 9.98 15.05
C LYS A 103 9.31 9.65 16.43
N GLN A 104 8.55 8.95 17.27
CA GLN A 104 8.96 8.59 18.62
C GLN A 104 9.59 7.19 18.63
N PRO A 105 10.59 6.95 19.49
CA PRO A 105 11.16 5.62 19.68
C PRO A 105 10.10 4.59 20.08
N ASN A 106 10.23 3.34 19.62
CA ASN A 106 9.39 2.21 20.01
C ASN A 106 7.88 2.35 19.72
N ARG A 107 7.49 3.24 18.80
CA ARG A 107 6.09 3.38 18.35
C ARG A 107 5.81 2.75 16.98
N GLY A 108 6.81 2.09 16.39
CA GLY A 108 6.73 1.54 15.03
C GLY A 108 6.94 2.60 13.95
N ASP A 109 6.91 2.17 12.70
CA ASP A 109 7.02 3.06 11.55
C ASP A 109 5.69 3.76 11.21
N LEU A 110 5.68 4.55 10.13
CA LEU A 110 4.48 5.25 9.69
C LEU A 110 3.35 4.29 9.29
N GLY A 111 3.67 3.11 8.74
CA GLY A 111 2.69 2.09 8.36
C GLY A 111 2.00 1.50 9.59
N LYS A 112 2.77 1.07 10.60
CA LYS A 112 2.20 0.59 11.88
C LYS A 112 1.42 1.68 12.62
N CYS A 113 1.83 2.95 12.53
CA CYS A 113 1.06 4.05 13.09
C CYS A 113 -0.27 4.25 12.36
N LEU A 114 -0.28 4.15 11.02
CA LEU A 114 -1.49 4.25 10.20
C LEU A 114 -2.44 3.09 10.50
N GLU A 115 -1.94 1.85 10.56
CA GLU A 115 -2.71 0.66 10.94
C GLU A 115 -3.47 0.89 12.26
N ARG A 116 -2.78 1.38 13.31
CA ARG A 116 -3.42 1.70 14.60
C ARG A 116 -4.51 2.75 14.46
N VAL A 117 -4.25 3.81 13.69
CA VAL A 117 -5.22 4.86 13.42
C VAL A 117 -6.45 4.30 12.69
N LEU A 118 -6.27 3.42 11.70
CA LEU A 118 -7.37 2.79 10.97
C LEU A 118 -8.18 1.84 11.86
N LYS A 119 -7.53 1.03 12.72
CA LYS A 119 -8.21 0.16 13.70
C LYS A 119 -9.14 0.93 14.65
N SER A 120 -8.77 2.15 15.02
CA SER A 120 -9.62 3.03 15.83
C SER A 120 -10.78 3.69 15.06
N GLY A 121 -10.76 3.63 13.73
CA GLY A 121 -11.60 4.43 12.83
C GLY A 121 -12.95 3.82 12.43
N GLY A 122 -13.30 2.65 12.98
CA GLY A 122 -14.48 1.89 12.56
C GLY A 122 -14.22 0.99 11.34
N PRO A 123 -15.23 0.26 10.85
CA PRO A 123 -15.07 -0.64 9.71
C PRO A 123 -14.75 0.13 8.42
N PRO A 124 -13.98 -0.47 7.48
CA PRO A 124 -13.64 0.17 6.21
C PRO A 124 -14.89 0.41 5.36
N ALA A 125 -14.84 1.49 4.56
CA ALA A 125 -15.89 1.79 3.60
C ALA A 125 -15.95 0.74 2.48
N LYS A 126 -17.10 0.64 1.81
CA LYS A 126 -17.32 -0.28 0.68
C LYS A 126 -17.34 0.49 -0.65
N PRO A 127 -16.99 -0.15 -1.78
CA PRO A 127 -16.52 -1.53 -1.94
C PRO A 127 -15.06 -1.74 -1.50
N ALA A 128 -14.63 -2.99 -1.32
CA ALA A 128 -13.24 -3.31 -0.98
C ALA A 128 -12.26 -2.74 -2.02
N VAL A 129 -11.06 -2.37 -1.57
CA VAL A 129 -10.02 -1.83 -2.45
C VAL A 129 -9.49 -2.92 -3.38
N THR A 130 -9.28 -2.53 -4.62
CA THR A 130 -8.73 -3.39 -5.67
C THR A 130 -7.29 -2.98 -5.97
N LEU A 131 -6.49 -3.92 -6.42
CA LEU A 131 -5.08 -3.73 -6.74
C LEU A 131 -4.90 -2.68 -7.84
N GLU A 132 -5.81 -2.63 -8.80
CA GLU A 132 -5.83 -1.68 -9.91
C GLU A 132 -6.16 -0.25 -9.47
N GLU A 133 -6.92 -0.10 -8.39
CA GLU A 133 -7.19 1.20 -7.74
C GLU A 133 -5.95 1.69 -7.00
N VAL A 134 -5.25 0.81 -6.28
CA VAL A 134 -3.99 1.14 -5.62
C VAL A 134 -2.92 1.53 -6.64
N ASP A 135 -2.77 0.74 -7.71
CA ASP A 135 -1.82 1.06 -8.78
C ASP A 135 -2.16 2.38 -9.48
N GLY A 136 -3.45 2.62 -9.77
CA GLY A 136 -3.92 3.88 -10.32
C GLY A 136 -3.72 5.07 -9.38
N MET A 137 -3.80 4.85 -8.07
CA MET A 137 -3.47 5.82 -7.03
C MET A 137 -1.99 6.19 -7.05
N LEU A 138 -1.11 5.18 -7.09
CA LEU A 138 0.33 5.38 -7.18
C LEU A 138 0.73 6.05 -8.49
N GLU A 139 0.14 5.67 -9.62
CA GLU A 139 0.35 6.33 -10.91
C GLU A 139 -0.06 7.81 -10.87
N ALA A 140 -1.20 8.13 -10.25
CA ALA A 140 -1.64 9.52 -10.10
C ALA A 140 -0.67 10.34 -9.24
N LEU A 141 -0.09 9.75 -8.19
CA LEU A 141 0.96 10.38 -7.38
C LEU A 141 2.23 10.60 -8.21
N ALA A 142 2.66 9.59 -8.96
CA ALA A 142 3.85 9.66 -9.80
C ALA A 142 3.71 10.73 -10.90
N GLY A 143 2.54 10.86 -11.53
CA GLY A 143 2.28 11.87 -12.56
C GLY A 143 2.40 13.32 -12.07
N GLN A 144 2.40 13.56 -10.76
CA GLN A 144 2.65 14.90 -10.19
C GLN A 144 4.12 15.17 -9.90
N CYS A 145 4.97 14.16 -9.98
CA CYS A 145 6.39 14.33 -9.75
C CYS A 145 7.10 14.60 -11.08
N ARG A 146 7.78 15.75 -11.17
CA ARG A 146 8.61 16.11 -12.33
C ARG A 146 9.77 15.14 -12.61
N PHE A 147 10.09 14.25 -11.66
CA PHE A 147 11.14 13.25 -11.77
C PHE A 147 10.63 11.91 -12.28
N SER A 148 9.31 11.71 -12.38
CA SER A 148 8.73 10.55 -13.05
C SER A 148 8.97 10.62 -14.55
N ASP A 149 8.91 9.46 -15.19
CA ASP A 149 8.97 9.37 -16.64
C ASP A 149 7.83 10.15 -17.29
N ARG A 150 8.09 10.77 -18.44
CA ARG A 150 7.12 11.61 -19.16
C ARG A 150 5.93 10.81 -19.72
N SER A 151 6.06 9.48 -19.81
CA SER A 151 4.98 8.58 -20.18
C SER A 151 3.91 8.43 -19.10
N ILE A 152 4.20 8.79 -17.85
CA ILE A 152 3.21 8.74 -16.76
C ILE A 152 2.17 9.85 -16.95
N PRO A 153 0.86 9.51 -17.01
CA PRO A 153 -0.18 10.50 -17.25
C PRO A 153 -0.39 11.42 -16.04
N VAL A 154 -0.46 12.72 -16.30
CA VAL A 154 -0.85 13.72 -15.30
C VAL A 154 -2.37 13.71 -15.14
N ARG A 155 -2.87 13.06 -14.07
CA ARG A 155 -4.33 12.96 -13.83
C ARG A 155 -4.96 14.20 -13.20
N PHE A 156 -4.17 14.99 -12.47
CA PHE A 156 -4.64 16.19 -11.78
C PHE A 156 -3.74 17.37 -12.13
N PRO A 157 -4.30 18.56 -12.40
CA PRO A 157 -3.50 19.75 -12.60
C PRO A 157 -2.72 20.09 -11.32
N PRO A 158 -1.52 20.71 -11.41
CA PRO A 158 -0.66 20.99 -10.25
C PRO A 158 -1.34 21.80 -9.13
N SER A 159 -2.36 22.59 -9.48
CA SER A 159 -3.13 23.41 -8.55
C SER A 159 -4.23 22.67 -7.79
N SER A 160 -4.62 21.46 -8.21
CA SER A 160 -5.74 20.72 -7.60
C SER A 160 -5.26 19.72 -6.54
N SER A 161 -4.86 20.25 -5.38
CA SER A 161 -4.56 19.43 -4.21
C SER A 161 -5.81 18.73 -3.66
N GLU A 162 -6.97 19.37 -3.76
CA GLU A 162 -8.25 18.83 -3.27
C GLU A 162 -8.70 17.59 -4.04
N GLY A 163 -8.65 17.61 -5.38
CA GLY A 163 -9.04 16.48 -6.21
C GLY A 163 -8.18 15.25 -5.97
N ARG A 164 -6.86 15.46 -5.82
CA ARG A 164 -5.92 14.40 -5.46
C ARG A 164 -6.17 13.88 -4.04
N ASP A 165 -6.28 14.77 -3.06
CA ASP A 165 -6.47 14.37 -1.67
C ASP A 165 -7.80 13.61 -1.50
N LYS A 166 -8.86 13.98 -2.23
CA LYS A 166 -10.11 13.21 -2.31
C LYS A 166 -9.87 11.81 -2.89
N PHE A 167 -9.19 11.71 -4.04
CA PHE A 167 -8.91 10.44 -4.70
C PHE A 167 -8.08 9.49 -3.82
N LEU A 168 -7.04 9.99 -3.15
CA LEU A 168 -6.26 9.24 -2.18
C LEU A 168 -7.13 8.80 -1.00
N GLY A 169 -7.92 9.72 -0.44
CA GLY A 169 -8.80 9.45 0.68
C GLY A 169 -9.84 8.36 0.36
N ASP A 170 -10.37 8.33 -0.86
CA ASP A 170 -11.34 7.33 -1.29
C ASP A 170 -10.76 5.90 -1.32
N VAL A 171 -9.45 5.75 -1.59
CA VAL A 171 -8.76 4.46 -1.49
C VAL A 171 -8.48 4.12 -0.02
N PHE A 172 -7.82 5.01 0.72
CA PHE A 172 -7.44 4.74 2.12
C PHE A 172 -8.64 4.52 3.06
N LYS A 173 -9.80 5.13 2.81
CA LYS A 173 -11.01 4.91 3.63
C LYS A 173 -11.65 3.54 3.42
N ARG A 174 -11.37 2.89 2.29
CA ARG A 174 -11.89 1.55 1.94
C ARG A 174 -10.87 0.44 2.26
N ALA A 175 -9.62 0.80 2.49
CA ALA A 175 -8.57 -0.12 2.91
C ALA A 175 -8.84 -0.61 4.34
N THR A 176 -8.68 -1.91 4.57
CA THR A 176 -8.57 -2.50 5.90
C THR A 176 -7.31 -1.99 6.60
N PRO A 177 -7.21 -2.05 7.94
CA PRO A 177 -6.00 -1.63 8.63
C PRO A 177 -4.71 -2.37 8.21
N GLU A 178 -4.84 -3.60 7.73
CA GLU A 178 -3.76 -4.45 7.24
C GLU A 178 -3.37 -4.16 5.76
N GLU A 179 -4.18 -3.36 5.05
CA GLU A 179 -3.95 -2.91 3.67
C GLU A 179 -3.32 -1.51 3.60
#